data_AF-A0A914UHL9-F1
#
_entry.id   AF-A0A914UHL9-F1
#
_cell.length_a   1.000
_cell.length_b   1.000
_cell.length_c   1.000
_cell.angle_alpha   90.00
_cell.angle_beta   90.00
_cell.angle_gamma   90.00
#
_symmetry.space_group_name_H-M   'P 1'
#
loop_
_entity.id
_entity.type
_entity.pdbx_description
1 polymer ?
#
loop_
_entity_poly.entity_id
_entity_poly.type
_entity_poly.pdbx_seq_one_letter_code
_entity_poly.pdbx_strand_id
1 'polypeptide(L)'
;MHALGVTALIAFCVIHVAFGVDEVLELRQDINYAKIKQAFPYLSDAELVSRRTKLASLNSKVARILSAKPAPVNVTKNTKFDEMPGAPPSIADINRPLSPYLYQMDMVLTDQQMNEVIASARKKRGAVLKTSYKWPTKATGVIPYFLDASLTAEKITVIQAAIKLWEDKTCLKFQRNGAGANSLLFFNGVGCYSYIGMIGGQQPVSIGDGCQFLGTAAHEIAHALGFFHEQSRYDRDSFVTVNFANIQAGRAGQFDMNSPAQMNLYGVPYDYGSVMHYGSIYFAKDTSVPVLIATDSKYQQTMGQNRAPSFLDVLTMNRHYGCDALCASYTTVCQNGGYKDPNNCNKCNCPTSFGGSFCETLAPAENGVCGASLTATTTWQSLSATVGTEIATNIPTTCYWHLNSPEGTTMEVKLVINDVICYPGCPGNSVEIKLDNDYTKTGIRHCCAADYPSTPYVSTTNKVPIIIHGNYQAAFAIQYRYSKNSMFSLKNNI
;
A
#
# COMPACT_ATOMS: atom_id res chain seq x y z
N MET A 1 31.68 71.84 41.80
CA MET A 1 30.39 72.03 42.49
C MET A 1 29.38 71.06 41.87
N HIS A 2 28.45 70.57 42.69
CA HIS A 2 27.42 69.55 42.44
C HIS A 2 26.69 69.68 41.06
N ALA A 3 26.07 68.66 40.47
CA ALA A 3 25.15 67.71 41.08
C ALA A 3 24.89 66.43 40.23
N LEU A 4 24.32 65.45 40.93
CA LEU A 4 23.82 64.14 40.52
C LEU A 4 22.72 64.17 39.45
N GLY A 5 22.59 63.06 38.70
CA GLY A 5 21.40 62.75 37.90
C GLY A 5 21.50 61.38 37.22
N VAL A 6 21.08 60.34 37.93
CA VAL A 6 20.93 58.96 37.44
C VAL A 6 19.66 58.86 36.59
N THR A 7 19.77 58.35 35.36
CA THR A 7 18.70 57.57 34.70
C THR A 7 19.30 56.65 33.65
N ALA A 8 19.44 55.37 34.02
CA ALA A 8 19.62 54.28 33.08
C ALA A 8 18.29 54.00 32.39
N LEU A 9 18.19 54.24 31.08
CA LEU A 9 17.13 53.67 30.26
C LEU A 9 17.63 52.36 29.65
N ILE A 10 17.13 51.26 30.21
CA ILE A 10 17.17 49.92 29.64
C ILE A 10 16.32 49.95 28.37
N ALA A 11 16.95 49.99 27.19
CA ALA A 11 16.26 49.66 25.94
C ALA A 11 16.05 48.15 25.90
N PHE A 12 14.89 47.71 26.39
CA PHE A 12 14.42 46.34 26.27
C PHE A 12 14.37 45.95 24.79
N CYS A 13 15.07 44.87 24.48
CA CYS A 13 14.99 44.13 23.24
C CYS A 13 13.56 43.65 23.01
N VAL A 14 12.78 44.36 22.19
CA VAL A 14 11.53 43.86 21.62
C VAL A 14 11.84 43.33 20.23
N ILE A 15 12.53 42.20 20.18
CA ILE A 15 12.39 41.25 19.06
C ILE A 15 11.18 40.40 19.45
N HIS A 16 9.98 40.95 19.23
CA HIS A 16 8.78 40.15 19.25
C HIS A 16 8.79 39.25 18.01
N VAL A 17 8.52 37.98 18.27
CA VAL A 17 8.36 36.88 17.31
C VAL A 17 7.21 37.24 16.36
N ALA A 18 7.52 37.89 15.23
CA ALA A 18 6.55 38.22 14.20
C ALA A 18 6.34 37.09 13.16
N PHE A 19 7.11 36.00 13.24
CA PHE A 19 7.09 34.94 12.22
C PHE A 19 5.81 34.08 12.21
N GLY A 20 4.94 34.16 13.22
CA GLY A 20 3.75 33.28 13.30
C GLY A 20 2.42 33.93 12.89
N VAL A 21 2.30 35.26 12.94
CA VAL A 21 1.02 35.95 12.69
C VAL A 21 0.73 36.04 11.20
N ASP A 22 1.76 36.33 10.39
CA ASP A 22 1.63 36.48 8.95
C ASP A 22 1.29 35.14 8.26
N GLU A 23 1.94 34.03 8.66
CA GLU A 23 1.66 32.70 8.09
C GLU A 23 0.23 32.20 8.43
N VAL A 24 -0.29 32.54 9.61
CA VAL A 24 -1.68 32.22 9.98
C VAL A 24 -2.68 33.07 9.19
N LEU A 25 -2.34 34.33 8.90
CA LEU A 25 -3.15 35.18 8.05
C LEU A 25 -3.18 34.66 6.61
N GLU A 26 -2.03 34.27 6.06
CA GLU A 26 -1.93 33.64 4.75
C GLU A 26 -2.76 32.34 4.68
N LEU A 27 -2.70 31.50 5.72
CA LEU A 27 -3.52 30.30 5.80
C LEU A 27 -5.02 30.63 5.71
N ARG A 28 -5.48 31.66 6.42
CA ARG A 28 -6.89 32.07 6.43
C ARG A 28 -7.35 32.70 5.10
N GLN A 29 -6.42 33.21 4.32
CA GLN A 29 -6.66 33.76 2.98
C GLN A 29 -6.56 32.71 1.87
N ASP A 30 -6.09 31.50 2.19
CA ASP A 30 -6.05 30.37 1.25
C ASP A 30 -7.47 30.05 0.75
N ILE A 31 -7.64 29.94 -0.57
CA ILE A 31 -8.93 29.59 -1.19
C ILE A 31 -9.48 28.25 -0.69
N ASN A 32 -8.61 27.35 -0.21
CA ASN A 32 -9.00 26.06 0.35
C ASN A 32 -9.15 26.07 1.87
N TYR A 33 -9.01 27.21 2.56
CA TYR A 33 -9.03 27.28 4.03
C TYR A 33 -10.24 26.57 4.65
N ALA A 34 -11.44 26.80 4.10
CA ALA A 34 -12.66 26.13 4.56
C ALA A 34 -12.58 24.59 4.44
N LYS A 35 -12.07 24.08 3.31
CA LYS A 35 -11.86 22.63 3.10
C LYS A 35 -10.80 22.07 4.03
N ILE A 36 -9.73 22.82 4.28
CA ILE A 36 -8.65 22.44 5.21
C ILE A 36 -9.21 22.33 6.64
N LYS A 37 -10.02 23.31 7.08
CA LYS A 37 -10.67 23.26 8.40
C LYS A 37 -11.74 22.17 8.50
N GLN A 38 -12.42 21.84 7.41
CA GLN A 38 -13.32 20.69 7.34
C GLN A 38 -12.57 19.36 7.46
N ALA A 39 -11.39 19.24 6.84
CA ALA A 39 -10.54 18.06 6.97
C ALA A 39 -9.94 17.93 8.37
N PHE A 40 -9.47 19.04 8.93
CA PHE A 40 -8.76 19.05 10.21
C PHE A 40 -9.47 19.92 11.25
N PRO A 41 -10.72 19.61 11.62
CA PRO A 41 -11.46 20.43 12.59
C PRO A 41 -10.82 20.40 13.98
N TYR A 42 -10.05 19.35 14.26
CA TYR A 42 -9.32 19.10 15.50
C TYR A 42 -7.93 19.76 15.56
N LEU A 43 -7.47 20.45 14.51
CA LEU A 43 -6.19 21.17 14.50
C LEU A 43 -6.41 22.67 14.51
N SER A 44 -5.64 23.37 15.32
CA SER A 44 -5.53 24.83 15.30
C SER A 44 -4.81 25.32 14.04
N ASP A 45 -5.01 26.60 13.72
CA ASP A 45 -4.34 27.23 12.58
C ASP A 45 -2.82 27.19 12.72
N ALA A 46 -2.32 27.36 13.96
CA ALA A 46 -0.89 27.27 14.25
C ALA A 46 -0.32 25.86 14.01
N GLU A 47 -1.06 24.81 14.37
CA GLU A 47 -0.65 23.42 14.08
C GLU A 47 -0.66 23.13 12.58
N LEU A 48 -1.66 23.65 11.85
CA LEU A 48 -1.73 23.52 10.39
C LEU A 48 -0.56 24.23 9.70
N VAL A 49 -0.23 25.46 10.10
CA VAL A 49 0.93 26.20 9.60
C VAL A 49 2.23 25.44 9.91
N SER A 50 2.43 25.04 11.18
CA SER A 50 3.59 24.26 11.61
C SER A 50 3.77 23.00 10.77
N ARG A 51 2.68 22.25 10.52
CA ARG A 51 2.71 21.04 9.70
C ARG A 51 3.08 21.33 8.25
N ARG A 52 2.45 22.34 7.63
CA ARG A 52 2.75 22.78 6.26
C ARG A 52 4.22 23.12 6.09
N THR A 53 4.78 23.90 7.02
CA THR A 53 6.19 24.33 7.00
C THR A 53 7.15 23.15 7.19
N LYS A 54 6.84 22.24 8.13
CA LYS A 54 7.63 21.02 8.37
C LYS A 54 7.66 20.11 7.12
N LEU A 55 6.52 19.88 6.48
CA LEU A 55 6.43 19.06 5.27
C LEU A 55 7.12 19.72 4.07
N ALA A 56 7.03 21.04 3.92
CA ALA A 56 7.78 21.78 2.89
C ALA A 56 9.30 21.64 3.08
N SER A 57 9.78 21.71 4.32
CA SER A 57 11.19 21.46 4.66
C SER A 57 11.62 20.03 4.33
N LEU A 58 10.78 19.04 4.63
CA LEU A 58 11.04 17.65 4.28
C LEU A 58 11.15 17.47 2.76
N ASN A 59 10.16 17.98 2.02
CA ASN A 59 10.14 17.90 0.56
C ASN A 59 11.41 18.48 -0.07
N SER A 60 11.88 19.63 0.43
CA SER A 60 13.12 20.26 -0.05
C SER A 60 14.36 19.38 0.21
N LYS A 61 14.42 18.70 1.36
CA LYS A 61 15.52 17.79 1.69
C LYS A 61 15.51 16.54 0.82
N VAL A 62 14.34 15.93 0.67
CA VAL A 62 14.17 14.71 -0.14
C VAL A 62 14.50 15.01 -1.60
N ALA A 63 14.10 16.18 -2.12
CA ALA A 63 14.48 16.62 -3.46
C ALA A 63 16.00 16.67 -3.65
N ARG A 64 16.75 17.18 -2.66
CA ARG A 64 18.22 17.20 -2.69
C ARG A 64 18.83 15.80 -2.69
N ILE A 65 18.23 14.86 -1.96
CA ILE A 65 18.71 13.47 -1.90
C ILE A 65 18.45 12.74 -3.21
N LEU A 66 17.23 12.85 -3.75
CA LEU A 66 16.82 12.15 -4.96
C LEU A 66 17.53 12.70 -6.21
N SER A 67 17.71 14.02 -6.31
CA SER A 67 18.47 14.65 -7.40
C SER A 67 19.95 14.25 -7.43
N ALA A 68 20.51 13.81 -6.31
CA ALA A 68 21.89 13.33 -6.23
C ALA A 68 22.04 11.85 -6.60
N LYS A 69 20.95 11.10 -6.75
CA LYS A 69 20.99 9.70 -7.21
C LYS A 69 21.26 9.64 -8.71
N PRO A 70 21.93 8.57 -9.20
CA PRO A 70 22.07 8.34 -10.64
C PRO A 70 20.70 8.35 -11.32
N ALA A 71 20.62 8.96 -12.50
CA ALA A 71 19.42 8.90 -13.31
C ALA A 71 19.09 7.43 -13.62
N PRO A 72 17.80 7.03 -13.60
CA PRO A 72 17.43 5.69 -13.99
C PRO A 72 17.83 5.45 -15.46
N VAL A 73 18.49 4.32 -15.72
CA VAL A 73 18.94 3.94 -17.07
C VAL A 73 17.72 3.47 -17.88
N ASN A 74 17.58 3.94 -19.12
CA ASN A 74 16.55 3.52 -20.08
C ASN A 74 15.10 3.66 -19.61
N VAL A 75 14.69 4.83 -19.11
CA VAL A 75 13.26 5.13 -18.90
C VAL A 75 12.59 5.50 -20.23
N THR A 76 12.51 4.54 -21.15
CA THR A 76 11.85 4.72 -22.47
C THR A 76 10.44 4.15 -22.49
N LYS A 77 9.90 3.74 -21.35
CA LYS A 77 8.58 3.13 -21.28
C LYS A 77 7.53 4.24 -21.40
N ASN A 78 7.10 4.52 -22.64
CA ASN A 78 5.95 5.36 -22.98
C ASN A 78 4.68 4.50 -22.98
N THR A 79 4.27 4.00 -21.81
CA THR A 79 2.99 3.29 -21.70
C THR A 79 1.88 4.34 -21.73
N LYS A 80 1.02 4.29 -22.75
CA LYS A 80 -0.23 5.04 -22.73
C LYS A 80 -1.20 4.27 -21.85
N PHE A 81 -1.61 4.88 -20.73
CA PHE A 81 -2.63 4.33 -19.87
C PHE A 81 -4.01 4.70 -20.40
N ASP A 82 -4.94 3.76 -20.28
CA ASP A 82 -6.31 3.95 -20.73
C ASP A 82 -7.07 4.85 -19.75
N GLU A 83 -8.07 5.56 -20.26
CA GLU A 83 -9.10 6.12 -19.40
C GLU A 83 -9.93 4.96 -18.84
N MET A 84 -10.15 4.94 -17.52
CA MET A 84 -10.90 3.87 -16.86
C MET A 84 -12.17 4.44 -16.22
N PRO A 85 -13.33 4.40 -16.91
CA PRO A 85 -14.60 4.87 -16.37
C PRO A 85 -14.98 4.07 -15.12
N GLY A 86 -15.13 4.75 -13.97
CA GLY A 86 -15.48 4.12 -12.70
C GLY A 86 -14.30 3.50 -11.93
N ALA A 87 -13.05 3.75 -12.36
CA ALA A 87 -11.89 3.42 -11.54
C ALA A 87 -11.95 4.07 -10.16
N PRO A 88 -11.54 3.38 -9.08
CA PRO A 88 -11.26 4.06 -7.83
C PRO A 88 -10.20 5.14 -8.10
N PRO A 89 -10.48 6.42 -7.82
CA PRO A 89 -9.46 7.45 -7.93
C PRO A 89 -8.33 7.13 -6.95
N SER A 90 -7.10 7.52 -7.30
CA SER A 90 -5.99 7.34 -6.37
C SER A 90 -6.22 8.22 -5.13
N ILE A 91 -5.85 7.73 -3.95
CA ILE A 91 -5.90 8.51 -2.71
C ILE A 91 -5.13 9.84 -2.87
N ALA A 92 -4.00 9.80 -3.58
CA ALA A 92 -3.20 10.98 -3.92
C ALA A 92 -3.99 12.03 -4.73
N ASP A 93 -4.82 11.62 -5.69
CA ASP A 93 -5.64 12.54 -6.48
C ASP A 93 -6.78 13.12 -5.65
N ILE A 94 -7.46 12.28 -4.85
CA ILE A 94 -8.54 12.70 -3.95
C ILE A 94 -8.02 13.76 -2.96
N ASN A 95 -6.84 13.51 -2.38
CA ASN A 95 -6.26 14.36 -1.34
C ASN A 95 -5.49 15.56 -1.89
N ARG A 96 -5.45 15.78 -3.21
CA ARG A 96 -4.69 16.88 -3.82
C ARG A 96 -4.90 18.24 -3.13
N PRO A 97 -6.12 18.65 -2.71
CA PRO A 97 -6.34 19.90 -1.99
C PRO A 97 -5.68 19.96 -0.61
N LEU A 98 -5.46 18.81 0.04
CA LEU A 98 -4.85 18.69 1.36
C LEU A 98 -3.35 18.38 1.32
N SER A 99 -2.78 18.29 0.12
CA SER A 99 -1.39 17.86 -0.09
C SER A 99 -0.31 18.59 0.72
N PRO A 100 -0.44 19.88 1.12
CA PRO A 100 0.54 20.52 1.98
C PRO A 100 0.54 20.03 3.43
N TYR A 101 -0.48 19.28 3.85
CA TYR A 101 -0.76 18.91 5.24
C TYR A 101 -0.65 17.42 5.53
N LEU A 102 -0.54 16.60 4.50
CA LEU A 102 -0.49 15.14 4.63
C LEU A 102 0.89 14.65 4.23
N TYR A 103 1.52 13.89 5.13
CA TYR A 103 2.75 13.19 4.81
C TYR A 103 2.42 12.05 3.85
N GLN A 104 3.13 11.96 2.73
CA GLN A 104 2.83 11.01 1.66
C GLN A 104 1.34 10.98 1.29
N MET A 105 0.73 12.17 1.14
CA MET A 105 -0.67 12.41 0.74
C MET A 105 -1.80 11.92 1.64
N ASP A 106 -1.64 10.97 2.54
CA ASP A 106 -2.74 10.38 3.34
C ASP A 106 -2.38 10.09 4.80
N MET A 107 -1.14 10.35 5.22
CA MET A 107 -0.76 10.18 6.61
C MET A 107 -0.74 11.51 7.37
N VAL A 108 -1.57 11.56 8.40
CA VAL A 108 -1.53 12.62 9.41
C VAL A 108 -0.49 12.23 10.46
N LEU A 109 0.64 12.96 10.52
CA LEU A 109 1.67 12.70 11.52
C LEU A 109 1.46 13.54 12.78
N THR A 110 1.63 12.93 13.95
CA THR A 110 1.82 13.67 15.19
C THR A 110 3.10 14.52 15.12
N ASP A 111 3.21 15.56 15.95
CA ASP A 111 4.41 16.39 15.97
C ASP A 111 5.70 15.59 16.26
N GLN A 112 5.59 14.58 17.12
CA GLN A 112 6.68 13.66 17.40
C GLN A 112 7.09 12.88 16.13
N GLN A 113 6.14 12.21 15.48
CA GLN A 113 6.39 11.45 14.25
C GLN A 113 6.96 12.33 13.14
N MET A 114 6.44 13.56 12.99
CA MET A 114 6.92 14.53 12.01
C MET A 114 8.39 14.92 12.27
N ASN A 115 8.74 15.18 13.53
CA ASN A 115 10.11 15.52 13.90
C ASN A 115 11.06 14.34 13.66
N GLU A 116 10.61 13.10 13.89
CA GLU A 116 11.38 11.88 13.64
C GLU A 116 11.64 11.66 12.15
N VAL A 117 10.62 11.79 11.28
CA VAL A 117 10.76 11.72 9.82
C VAL A 117 11.73 12.81 9.30
N ILE A 118 11.59 14.03 9.81
CA ILE A 118 12.47 15.14 9.41
C ILE A 118 13.92 14.92 9.87
N ALA A 119 14.12 14.27 11.02
CA ALA A 119 15.44 13.94 11.55
C ALA A 119 16.09 12.77 10.80
N SER A 120 15.33 11.74 10.45
CA SER A 120 15.84 10.57 9.71
C SER A 120 16.33 10.96 8.31
N ALA A 121 15.63 11.87 7.63
CA ALA A 121 16.07 12.46 6.36
C ALA A 121 17.44 13.18 6.45
N ARG A 122 17.92 13.53 7.66
CA ARG A 122 19.25 14.14 7.89
C ARG A 122 20.37 13.13 8.19
N LYS A 123 20.10 11.82 8.18
CA LYS A 123 21.02 10.75 8.65
C LYS A 123 21.59 11.02 10.06
N LYS A 124 20.91 11.81 10.90
CA LYS A 124 21.38 12.13 12.26
C LYS A 124 20.67 11.23 13.28
N ARG A 125 21.41 10.22 13.77
CA ARG A 125 21.18 9.38 14.96
C ARG A 125 19.85 8.61 15.02
N GLY A 126 19.92 7.32 15.34
CA GLY A 126 18.78 6.41 15.45
C GLY A 126 17.82 6.81 16.57
N ALA A 127 16.88 7.70 16.26
CA ALA A 127 15.69 7.87 17.08
C ALA A 127 14.84 6.61 16.91
N VAL A 128 14.89 5.74 17.92
CA VAL A 128 14.08 4.52 18.02
C VAL A 128 12.63 4.94 18.16
N LEU A 129 11.73 4.42 17.31
CA LEU A 129 10.30 4.53 17.58
C LEU A 129 10.01 3.95 18.96
N LYS A 130 9.53 4.78 19.88
CA LYS A 130 8.92 4.28 21.09
C LYS A 130 7.73 3.41 20.68
N THR A 131 7.66 2.23 21.29
CA THR A 131 6.66 1.17 21.10
C THR A 131 5.22 1.56 21.47
N SER A 132 4.89 2.85 21.55
CA SER A 132 3.65 3.40 22.12
C SER A 132 2.50 3.59 21.11
N TYR A 133 2.55 2.98 19.93
CA TYR A 133 1.56 3.19 18.86
C TYR A 133 0.70 1.96 18.52
N LYS A 134 0.80 0.87 19.29
CA LYS A 134 0.02 -0.34 19.01
C LYS A 134 -1.32 -0.31 19.72
N TRP A 135 -2.35 -0.70 18.99
CA TRP A 135 -3.66 -1.03 19.55
C TRP A 135 -3.62 -2.34 20.36
N PRO A 136 -4.61 -2.61 21.23
CA PRO A 136 -4.72 -3.90 21.89
C PRO A 136 -4.96 -5.02 20.87
N THR A 137 -4.34 -6.18 21.12
CA THR A 137 -4.70 -7.44 20.45
C THR A 137 -5.85 -8.12 21.18
N LYS A 138 -6.49 -9.13 20.56
CA LYS A 138 -7.57 -9.91 21.19
C LYS A 138 -7.21 -10.53 22.54
N ALA A 139 -5.92 -10.76 22.81
CA ALA A 139 -5.46 -11.27 24.10
C ALA A 139 -5.49 -10.21 25.20
N THR A 140 -5.46 -8.94 24.81
CA THR A 140 -5.37 -7.77 25.71
C THR A 140 -6.62 -6.87 25.68
N GLY A 141 -7.47 -6.99 24.66
CA GLY A 141 -8.67 -6.18 24.50
C GLY A 141 -9.17 -6.13 23.06
N VAL A 142 -9.95 -5.08 22.78
CA VAL A 142 -10.51 -4.79 21.45
C VAL A 142 -10.23 -3.33 21.10
N ILE A 143 -10.24 -3.02 19.81
CA ILE A 143 -10.08 -1.67 19.24
C ILE A 143 -11.46 -1.02 19.17
N PRO A 144 -11.78 -0.04 20.03
CA PRO A 144 -13.08 0.63 19.94
C PRO A 144 -13.14 1.50 18.69
N TYR A 145 -14.27 1.48 17.99
CA TYR A 145 -14.50 2.38 16.87
C TYR A 145 -15.93 2.94 16.83
N PHE A 146 -16.06 4.13 16.24
CA PHE A 146 -17.30 4.86 16.08
C PHE A 146 -17.48 5.26 14.62
N LEU A 147 -18.73 5.40 14.21
CA LEU A 147 -19.11 5.84 12.86
C LEU A 147 -19.87 7.15 13.02
N ASP A 148 -19.30 8.23 12.50
CA ASP A 148 -19.92 9.54 12.52
C ASP A 148 -21.18 9.58 11.64
N ALA A 149 -22.16 10.41 12.03
CA ALA A 149 -23.43 10.55 11.32
C ALA A 149 -23.28 11.10 9.88
N SER A 150 -22.14 11.70 9.55
CA SER A 150 -21.82 12.19 8.20
C SER A 150 -21.57 11.09 7.17
N LEU A 151 -21.38 9.83 7.59
CA LEU A 151 -21.12 8.71 6.68
C LEU A 151 -22.40 8.23 5.97
N THR A 152 -22.27 7.92 4.68
CA THR A 152 -23.33 7.26 3.91
C THR A 152 -23.39 5.76 4.23
N ALA A 153 -24.53 5.12 3.93
CA ALA A 153 -24.69 3.68 4.12
C ALA A 153 -23.65 2.84 3.35
N GLU A 154 -23.27 3.30 2.14
CA GLU A 154 -22.22 2.69 1.32
C GLU A 154 -20.86 2.73 2.03
N LYS A 155 -20.45 3.91 2.52
CA LYS A 155 -19.19 4.07 3.27
C LYS A 155 -19.17 3.21 4.53
N ILE A 156 -20.28 3.16 5.27
CA ILE A 156 -20.42 2.30 6.45
C ILE A 156 -20.20 0.82 6.08
N THR A 157 -20.81 0.37 4.99
CA THR A 157 -20.69 -1.02 4.51
C THR A 157 -19.24 -1.36 4.19
N VAL A 158 -18.55 -0.47 3.47
CA VAL A 158 -17.15 -0.66 3.07
C VAL A 158 -16.21 -0.61 4.28
N ILE A 159 -16.41 0.31 5.23
CA ILE A 159 -15.64 0.36 6.48
C ILE A 159 -15.79 -0.95 7.26
N GLN A 160 -17.02 -1.45 7.40
CA GLN A 160 -17.27 -2.71 8.11
C GLN A 160 -16.64 -3.91 7.40
N ALA A 161 -16.69 -3.96 6.06
CA ALA A 161 -16.01 -4.98 5.28
C ALA A 161 -14.48 -4.93 5.44
N ALA A 162 -13.89 -3.73 5.45
CA ALA A 162 -12.46 -3.54 5.67
C ALA A 162 -12.01 -3.92 7.09
N ILE A 163 -12.80 -3.58 8.11
CA ILE A 163 -12.59 -4.06 9.49
C ILE A 163 -12.62 -5.58 9.52
N LYS A 164 -13.64 -6.20 8.90
CA LYS A 164 -13.78 -7.65 8.86
C LYS A 164 -12.59 -8.34 8.18
N LEU A 165 -12.02 -7.78 7.11
CA LEU A 165 -10.79 -8.32 6.49
C LEU A 165 -9.64 -8.43 7.50
N TRP A 166 -9.41 -7.38 8.28
CA TRP A 166 -8.38 -7.39 9.32
C TRP A 166 -8.72 -8.34 10.45
N GLU A 167 -9.98 -8.38 10.91
CA GLU A 167 -10.40 -9.29 11.97
C GLU A 167 -10.31 -10.76 11.58
N ASP A 168 -10.69 -11.12 10.36
CA ASP A 168 -10.73 -12.52 9.89
C ASP A 168 -9.33 -13.10 9.76
N LYS A 169 -8.33 -12.25 9.48
CA LYS A 169 -6.97 -12.70 9.16
C LYS A 169 -5.92 -12.38 10.22
N THR A 170 -6.26 -11.58 11.22
CA THR A 170 -5.34 -11.18 12.28
C THR A 170 -5.86 -11.46 13.69
N CYS A 171 -4.99 -11.27 14.69
CA CYS A 171 -5.40 -11.29 16.09
C CYS A 171 -6.02 -9.98 16.59
N LEU A 172 -6.33 -9.04 15.71
CA LEU A 172 -7.01 -7.79 16.05
C LEU A 172 -8.52 -8.00 16.06
N LYS A 173 -9.20 -7.30 16.97
CA LYS A 173 -10.66 -7.30 17.10
C LYS A 173 -11.13 -5.89 17.33
N PHE A 174 -12.23 -5.52 16.67
CA PHE A 174 -12.81 -4.20 16.70
C PHE A 174 -14.18 -4.25 17.38
N GLN A 175 -14.53 -3.21 18.10
CA GLN A 175 -15.82 -3.11 18.75
C GLN A 175 -16.49 -1.78 18.41
N ARG A 176 -17.62 -1.86 17.71
CA ARG A 176 -18.44 -0.68 17.41
C ARG A 176 -19.01 -0.12 18.70
N ASN A 177 -18.86 1.18 18.90
CA ASN A 177 -19.27 1.89 20.11
C ASN A 177 -18.67 1.27 21.38
N GLY A 178 -17.46 0.69 21.27
CA GLY A 178 -16.75 0.11 22.40
C GLY A 178 -16.34 1.15 23.44
N ALA A 179 -16.16 0.72 24.68
CA ALA A 179 -15.64 1.57 25.75
C ALA A 179 -14.12 1.70 25.66
N GLY A 180 -13.59 2.85 26.08
CA GLY A 180 -12.14 3.08 26.16
C GLY A 180 -11.76 4.54 25.98
N ALA A 181 -10.60 4.93 26.50
CA ALA A 181 -10.06 6.28 26.30
C ALA A 181 -9.55 6.50 24.86
N ASN A 182 -9.17 5.43 24.17
CA ASN A 182 -8.63 5.47 22.82
C ASN A 182 -9.61 4.78 21.87
N SER A 183 -9.94 5.41 20.75
CA SER A 183 -10.86 4.84 19.76
C SER A 183 -10.62 5.41 18.36
N LEU A 184 -11.09 4.71 17.34
CA LEU A 184 -11.15 5.23 15.97
C LEU A 184 -12.51 5.90 15.73
N LEU A 185 -12.52 7.07 15.10
CA LEU A 185 -13.73 7.73 14.60
C LEU A 185 -13.67 7.80 13.08
N PHE A 186 -14.46 6.95 12.41
CA PHE A 186 -14.63 7.07 10.97
C PHE A 186 -15.64 8.17 10.66
N PHE A 187 -15.33 9.03 9.70
CA PHE A 187 -16.18 10.16 9.33
C PHE A 187 -16.04 10.53 7.85
N ASN A 188 -17.01 11.28 7.32
CA ASN A 188 -16.98 11.77 5.95
C ASN A 188 -16.19 13.08 5.85
N GLY A 189 -14.87 12.98 5.87
CA GLY A 189 -13.96 14.12 5.71
C GLY A 189 -13.68 14.49 4.25
N VAL A 190 -12.82 15.48 4.05
CA VAL A 190 -12.32 15.84 2.71
C VAL A 190 -11.15 14.92 2.36
N GLY A 191 -11.43 13.85 1.62
CA GLY A 191 -10.42 12.87 1.18
C GLY A 191 -10.22 11.67 2.10
N CYS A 192 -9.18 10.87 1.86
CA CYS A 192 -8.90 9.61 2.56
C CYS A 192 -7.60 9.76 3.34
N TYR A 193 -7.63 9.68 4.66
CA TYR A 193 -6.39 9.78 5.45
C TYR A 193 -6.58 9.24 6.84
N SER A 194 -5.46 8.94 7.48
CA SER A 194 -5.42 8.40 8.82
C SER A 194 -4.15 8.81 9.55
N TYR A 195 -4.19 8.70 10.87
CA TYR A 195 -2.97 8.74 11.68
C TYR A 195 -2.23 7.41 11.59
N ILE A 196 -0.95 7.41 11.95
CA ILE A 196 -0.15 6.19 12.01
C ILE A 196 -0.14 5.63 13.44
N GLY A 197 -0.80 4.49 13.62
CA GLY A 197 -0.93 3.81 14.91
C GLY A 197 -1.89 4.51 15.89
N MET A 198 -1.92 4.00 17.14
CA MET A 198 -2.70 4.56 18.24
C MET A 198 -2.03 5.82 18.79
N ILE A 199 -2.59 7.00 18.52
CA ILE A 199 -2.06 8.30 18.97
C ILE A 199 -2.64 8.75 20.32
N GLY A 200 -3.62 8.02 20.85
CA GLY A 200 -4.35 8.35 22.06
C GLY A 200 -5.63 9.16 21.78
N GLY A 201 -6.61 9.06 22.68
CA GLY A 201 -7.91 9.71 22.51
C GLY A 201 -8.75 9.10 21.39
N GLN A 202 -9.86 9.75 21.06
CA GLN A 202 -10.62 9.42 19.86
C GLN A 202 -9.93 10.04 18.64
N GLN A 203 -9.34 9.20 17.78
CA GLN A 203 -8.59 9.64 16.61
C GLN A 203 -9.40 9.45 15.32
N PRO A 204 -9.39 10.43 14.40
CA PRO A 204 -10.18 10.40 13.18
C PRO A 204 -9.54 9.53 12.09
N VAL A 205 -10.38 8.87 11.31
CA VAL A 205 -10.04 8.20 10.05
C VAL A 205 -11.01 8.70 8.97
N SER A 206 -10.51 9.44 7.99
CA SER A 206 -11.35 10.06 6.97
C SER A 206 -11.64 9.08 5.85
N ILE A 207 -12.92 8.80 5.62
CA ILE A 207 -13.42 8.06 4.45
C ILE A 207 -14.36 9.02 3.70
N GLY A 208 -13.73 9.96 3.00
CA GLY A 208 -14.41 11.01 2.23
C GLY A 208 -15.02 10.51 0.92
N ASP A 209 -15.48 11.46 0.11
CA ASP A 209 -15.96 11.16 -1.25
C ASP A 209 -14.81 10.67 -2.14
N GLY A 210 -15.03 9.55 -2.83
CA GLY A 210 -14.00 8.85 -3.61
C GLY A 210 -13.26 7.76 -2.82
N CYS A 211 -13.48 7.65 -1.50
CA CYS A 211 -12.80 6.70 -0.63
C CYS A 211 -13.61 5.42 -0.35
N GLN A 212 -14.82 5.29 -0.91
CA GLN A 212 -15.76 4.18 -0.65
C GLN A 212 -15.39 2.86 -1.34
N PHE A 213 -14.10 2.51 -1.35
CA PHE A 213 -13.59 1.25 -1.91
C PHE A 213 -12.95 0.41 -0.80
N LEU A 214 -13.09 -0.91 -0.90
CA LEU A 214 -12.61 -1.86 0.12
C LEU A 214 -11.11 -1.73 0.37
N GLY A 215 -10.30 -1.67 -0.71
CA GLY A 215 -8.86 -1.46 -0.60
C GLY A 215 -8.52 -0.13 0.07
N THR A 216 -9.20 0.96 -0.28
CA THR A 216 -8.99 2.28 0.32
C THR A 216 -9.29 2.27 1.82
N ALA A 217 -10.45 1.76 2.22
CA ALA A 217 -10.79 1.69 3.65
C ALA A 217 -9.82 0.76 4.42
N ALA A 218 -9.41 -0.36 3.82
CA ALA A 218 -8.44 -1.26 4.43
C ALA A 218 -7.05 -0.62 4.57
N HIS A 219 -6.64 0.19 3.60
CA HIS A 219 -5.40 0.98 3.60
C HIS A 219 -5.40 2.02 4.72
N GLU A 220 -6.46 2.82 4.87
CA GLU A 220 -6.55 3.82 5.95
C GLU A 220 -6.62 3.17 7.34
N ILE A 221 -7.24 1.99 7.45
CA ILE A 221 -7.18 1.18 8.67
C ILE A 221 -5.76 0.66 8.91
N ALA A 222 -5.03 0.23 7.88
CA ALA A 222 -3.64 -0.20 8.03
C ALA A 222 -2.75 0.94 8.58
N HIS A 223 -2.92 2.16 8.09
CA HIS A 223 -2.29 3.34 8.69
C HIS A 223 -2.65 3.48 10.17
N ALA A 224 -3.95 3.45 10.52
CA ALA A 224 -4.40 3.53 11.90
C ALA A 224 -3.81 2.42 12.78
N LEU A 225 -3.49 1.26 12.19
CA LEU A 225 -2.86 0.11 12.84
C LEU A 225 -1.33 0.19 12.90
N GLY A 226 -0.70 1.15 12.22
CA GLY A 226 0.73 1.45 12.31
C GLY A 226 1.53 1.25 11.03
N PHE A 227 0.89 1.01 9.87
CA PHE A 227 1.59 0.83 8.60
C PHE A 227 1.94 2.17 7.96
N PHE A 228 3.14 2.23 7.39
CA PHE A 228 3.53 3.23 6.40
C PHE A 228 3.40 2.60 5.01
N HIS A 229 3.62 3.40 3.96
CA HIS A 229 3.65 2.90 2.60
C HIS A 229 4.81 1.93 2.29
N GLU A 230 4.57 0.96 1.42
CA GLU A 230 5.56 -0.04 1.01
C GLU A 230 6.73 0.61 0.23
N GLN A 231 6.46 1.57 -0.67
CA GLN A 231 7.51 2.33 -1.38
C GLN A 231 8.28 3.31 -0.48
N SER A 232 7.96 3.37 0.81
CA SER A 232 8.72 4.16 1.79
C SER A 232 9.67 3.31 2.62
N ARG A 233 9.76 1.99 2.37
CA ARG A 233 10.71 1.12 3.06
C ARG A 233 12.16 1.58 2.89
N TYR A 234 12.97 1.36 3.92
CA TYR A 234 14.40 1.70 3.89
C TYR A 234 15.21 0.86 2.90
N ASP A 235 14.70 -0.31 2.49
CA ASP A 235 15.31 -1.23 1.53
C ASP A 235 14.74 -1.11 0.11
N ARG A 236 13.79 -0.18 -0.12
CA ARG A 236 13.04 -0.09 -1.39
C ARG A 236 13.94 0.04 -2.62
N ASP A 237 15.11 0.69 -2.50
CA ASP A 237 15.96 1.02 -3.64
C ASP A 237 16.55 -0.26 -4.28
N SER A 238 16.40 -1.43 -3.63
CA SER A 238 16.72 -2.75 -4.21
C SER A 238 15.62 -3.30 -5.12
N PHE A 239 14.42 -2.72 -5.06
CA PHE A 239 13.19 -3.19 -5.71
C PHE A 239 12.60 -2.15 -6.66
N VAL A 240 12.74 -0.86 -6.35
CA VAL A 240 12.24 0.23 -7.18
C VAL A 240 13.28 1.34 -7.31
N THR A 241 13.37 1.93 -8.50
CA THR A 241 14.12 3.16 -8.74
C THR A 241 13.14 4.32 -8.88
N VAL A 242 13.45 5.43 -8.20
CA VAL A 242 12.66 6.67 -8.27
C VAL A 242 13.20 7.58 -9.38
N ASN A 243 12.43 7.80 -10.44
CA ASN A 243 12.74 8.73 -11.52
C ASN A 243 12.47 10.17 -11.09
N PHE A 244 13.44 10.78 -10.40
CA PHE A 244 13.33 12.14 -9.88
C PHE A 244 13.00 13.18 -10.96
N ALA A 245 13.52 13.01 -12.18
CA ALA A 245 13.30 13.96 -13.28
C ALA A 245 11.81 14.10 -13.65
N ASN A 246 11.02 13.02 -13.46
CA ASN A 246 9.60 13.01 -13.77
C ASN A 246 8.69 13.33 -12.57
N ILE A 247 9.23 13.68 -11.39
CA ILE A 247 8.40 14.04 -10.23
C ILE A 247 7.90 15.48 -10.37
N GLN A 248 6.60 15.71 -10.21
CA GLN A 248 6.00 17.05 -10.15
C GLN A 248 6.72 17.96 -9.14
N ALA A 249 6.83 19.25 -9.47
CA ALA A 249 7.47 20.23 -8.58
C ALA A 249 6.80 20.21 -7.20
N GLY A 250 7.60 20.21 -6.13
CA GLY A 250 7.08 20.16 -4.77
C GLY A 250 6.62 18.77 -4.28
N ARG A 251 6.79 17.70 -5.07
CA ARG A 251 6.32 16.34 -4.73
C ARG A 251 7.43 15.33 -4.40
N ALA A 252 8.69 15.75 -4.32
CA ALA A 252 9.79 14.85 -3.98
C ALA A 252 9.61 14.16 -2.61
N GLY A 253 9.05 14.86 -1.63
CA GLY A 253 8.77 14.34 -0.28
C GLY A 253 7.80 13.15 -0.25
N GLN A 254 7.04 12.91 -1.33
CA GLN A 254 6.16 11.75 -1.47
C GLN A 254 6.97 10.43 -1.57
N PHE A 255 8.26 10.53 -1.90
CA PHE A 255 9.20 9.42 -2.05
C PHE A 255 10.28 9.45 -0.97
N ASP A 256 9.99 10.02 0.20
CA ASP A 256 10.86 9.86 1.36
C ASP A 256 10.92 8.39 1.81
N MET A 257 12.04 8.00 2.44
CA MET A 257 12.20 6.67 3.03
C MET A 257 12.13 6.76 4.54
N ASN A 258 11.38 5.85 5.14
CA ASN A 258 11.49 5.55 6.55
C ASN A 258 12.87 4.97 6.86
N SER A 259 13.36 5.20 8.08
CA SER A 259 14.58 4.55 8.58
C SER A 259 14.28 3.18 9.20
N PRO A 260 15.30 2.32 9.42
CA PRO A 260 15.14 1.07 10.16
C PRO A 260 14.60 1.24 11.59
N ALA A 261 14.77 2.43 12.17
CA ALA A 261 14.22 2.77 13.48
C ALA A 261 12.72 3.11 13.43
N GLN A 262 12.22 3.50 12.25
CA GLN A 262 10.83 3.89 11.98
C GLN A 262 9.97 2.76 11.40
N MET A 263 10.61 1.79 10.75
CA MET A 263 9.88 0.72 10.09
C MET A 263 10.62 -0.58 10.34
N ASN A 264 9.94 -1.53 10.99
CA ASN A 264 10.42 -2.90 11.09
C ASN A 264 9.78 -3.71 9.96
N LEU A 265 10.60 -4.42 9.19
CA LEU A 265 10.15 -5.23 8.07
C LEU A 265 9.66 -6.62 8.52
N TYR A 266 9.92 -7.00 9.76
CA TYR A 266 9.54 -8.30 10.34
C TYR A 266 9.99 -9.51 9.51
N GLY A 267 11.07 -9.38 8.73
CA GLY A 267 11.52 -10.42 7.80
C GLY A 267 10.53 -10.74 6.69
N VAL A 268 9.64 -9.81 6.34
CA VAL A 268 8.71 -9.91 5.21
C VAL A 268 9.38 -9.29 3.97
N PRO A 269 9.38 -9.97 2.82
CA PRO A 269 9.98 -9.43 1.60
C PRO A 269 9.23 -8.21 1.08
N TYR A 270 9.83 -7.46 0.15
CA TYR A 270 9.17 -6.34 -0.54
C TYR A 270 8.02 -6.86 -1.41
N ASP A 271 6.85 -6.24 -1.28
CA ASP A 271 5.65 -6.62 -2.02
C ASP A 271 5.21 -5.53 -2.99
N TYR A 272 5.52 -5.70 -4.27
CA TYR A 272 5.03 -4.79 -5.32
C TYR A 272 3.51 -4.69 -5.35
N GLY A 273 2.80 -5.72 -4.88
CA GLY A 273 1.34 -5.77 -4.86
C GLY A 273 0.70 -5.42 -3.52
N SER A 274 1.47 -4.89 -2.56
CA SER A 274 0.91 -4.39 -1.30
C SER A 274 -0.16 -3.33 -1.56
N VAL A 275 -1.24 -3.34 -0.76
CA VAL A 275 -2.25 -2.26 -0.78
C VAL A 275 -1.67 -0.93 -0.32
N MET A 276 -0.52 -0.96 0.35
CA MET A 276 0.24 0.20 0.81
C MET A 276 1.26 0.70 -0.23
N HIS A 277 1.28 0.14 -1.44
CA HIS A 277 2.23 0.52 -2.49
C HIS A 277 1.61 1.51 -3.48
N TYR A 278 2.28 2.66 -3.70
CA TYR A 278 1.88 3.62 -4.73
C TYR A 278 1.89 3.05 -6.15
N GLY A 279 1.03 3.60 -7.01
CA GLY A 279 1.07 3.34 -8.44
C GLY A 279 2.33 3.93 -9.07
N SER A 280 2.76 3.31 -10.18
CA SER A 280 4.03 3.64 -10.85
C SER A 280 4.14 5.08 -11.35
N ILE A 281 3.01 5.72 -11.66
CA ILE A 281 2.93 7.07 -12.23
C ILE A 281 2.52 8.15 -11.23
N TYR A 282 2.39 7.81 -9.95
CA TYR A 282 1.92 8.77 -8.95
C TYR A 282 2.88 9.95 -8.89
N PHE A 283 2.32 11.17 -8.94
CA PHE A 283 3.05 12.45 -9.00
C PHE A 283 3.95 12.63 -10.24
N ALA A 284 3.68 11.92 -11.34
CA ALA A 284 4.39 12.13 -12.60
C ALA A 284 4.07 13.51 -13.22
N LYS A 285 5.09 14.15 -13.84
CA LYS A 285 4.89 15.29 -14.74
C LYS A 285 4.28 14.82 -16.06
N ASP A 286 4.82 13.73 -16.59
CA ASP A 286 4.31 13.01 -17.76
C ASP A 286 3.90 11.61 -17.31
N THR A 287 2.60 11.33 -17.32
CA THR A 287 2.03 10.05 -16.89
C THR A 287 2.34 8.90 -17.84
N SER A 288 2.86 9.18 -19.04
CA SER A 288 3.36 8.11 -19.93
C SER A 288 4.68 7.53 -19.46
N VAL A 289 5.39 8.22 -18.56
CA VAL A 289 6.69 7.82 -17.99
C VAL A 289 6.52 7.50 -16.49
N PRO A 290 6.97 6.33 -16.00
CA PRO A 290 6.85 6.00 -14.58
C PRO A 290 7.77 6.85 -13.70
N VAL A 291 7.30 7.17 -12.49
CA VAL A 291 8.11 7.71 -11.38
C VAL A 291 8.74 6.58 -10.58
N LEU A 292 7.96 5.52 -10.27
CA LEU A 292 8.48 4.30 -9.65
C LEU A 292 8.71 3.25 -10.73
N ILE A 293 9.96 2.86 -10.91
CA ILE A 293 10.41 1.86 -11.89
C ILE A 293 10.79 0.60 -11.14
N ALA A 294 10.11 -0.52 -11.39
CA ALA A 294 10.48 -1.79 -10.78
C ALA A 294 11.85 -2.27 -11.31
N THR A 295 12.71 -2.78 -10.43
CA THR A 295 14.03 -3.31 -10.84
C THR A 295 13.88 -4.59 -11.66
N ASP A 296 12.88 -5.43 -11.33
CA ASP A 296 12.35 -6.42 -12.26
C ASP A 296 11.13 -5.85 -12.98
N SER A 297 11.32 -5.49 -14.25
CA SER A 297 10.31 -4.82 -15.08
C SER A 297 8.99 -5.58 -15.21
N LYS A 298 8.98 -6.90 -14.94
CA LYS A 298 7.77 -7.72 -14.96
C LYS A 298 6.77 -7.24 -13.91
N TYR A 299 7.24 -6.73 -12.78
CA TYR A 299 6.39 -6.27 -11.68
C TYR A 299 5.88 -4.83 -11.87
N GLN A 300 6.21 -4.16 -12.97
CA GLN A 300 5.88 -2.74 -13.19
C GLN A 300 4.38 -2.43 -13.03
N GLN A 301 3.50 -3.31 -13.50
CA GLN A 301 2.03 -3.15 -13.39
C GLN A 301 1.43 -3.79 -12.15
N THR A 302 2.26 -4.36 -11.27
CA THR A 302 1.80 -4.96 -9.99
C THR A 302 1.58 -3.87 -8.93
N MET A 303 2.35 -2.77 -9.03
CA MET A 303 2.31 -1.62 -8.12
C MET A 303 1.06 -0.76 -8.27
N GLY A 304 0.47 -0.32 -7.15
CA GLY A 304 -0.68 0.59 -7.13
C GLY A 304 -2.04 -0.09 -7.10
N GLN A 305 -2.08 -1.39 -6.83
CA GLN A 305 -3.34 -2.10 -6.69
C GLN A 305 -4.12 -1.61 -5.45
N ASN A 306 -5.44 -1.50 -5.58
CA ASN A 306 -6.31 -1.02 -4.50
C ASN A 306 -7.53 -1.94 -4.28
N ARG A 307 -7.32 -3.26 -4.34
CA ARG A 307 -8.40 -4.25 -4.21
C ARG A 307 -8.63 -4.64 -2.76
N ALA A 308 -7.55 -5.10 -2.13
CA ALA A 308 -7.51 -5.57 -0.76
C ALA A 308 -6.05 -5.68 -0.29
N PRO A 309 -5.79 -5.80 1.02
CA PRO A 309 -4.48 -6.17 1.54
C PRO A 309 -3.96 -7.46 0.89
N SER A 310 -2.69 -7.48 0.53
CA SER A 310 -2.02 -8.68 0.05
C SER A 310 -1.81 -9.68 1.19
N PHE A 311 -1.41 -10.90 0.84
CA PHE A 311 -1.02 -11.90 1.85
C PHE A 311 0.13 -11.39 2.74
N LEU A 312 1.08 -10.64 2.16
CA LEU A 312 2.22 -10.10 2.89
C LEU A 312 1.85 -8.88 3.75
N ASP A 313 0.85 -8.09 3.36
CA ASP A 313 0.29 -7.04 4.23
C ASP A 313 -0.25 -7.65 5.53
N VAL A 314 -1.05 -8.72 5.41
CA VAL A 314 -1.62 -9.43 6.56
C VAL A 314 -0.53 -10.12 7.39
N LEU A 315 0.44 -10.78 6.76
CA LEU A 315 1.56 -11.40 7.46
C LEU A 315 2.35 -10.36 8.27
N THR A 316 2.64 -9.20 7.66
CA THR A 316 3.31 -8.09 8.33
C THR A 316 2.50 -7.61 9.53
N MET A 317 1.17 -7.53 9.41
CA MET A 317 0.29 -7.07 10.48
C MET A 317 0.31 -8.06 11.65
N ASN A 318 0.24 -9.35 11.34
CA ASN A 318 0.32 -10.40 12.35
C ASN A 318 1.66 -10.40 13.09
N ARG A 319 2.79 -10.23 12.39
CA ARG A 319 4.11 -10.10 13.02
C ARG A 319 4.25 -8.80 13.81
N HIS A 320 3.70 -7.70 13.30
CA HIS A 320 3.68 -6.41 13.99
C HIS A 320 2.98 -6.52 15.35
N TYR A 321 1.83 -7.18 15.41
CA TYR A 321 1.07 -7.37 16.64
C TYR A 321 1.44 -8.63 17.45
N GLY A 322 2.44 -9.40 17.01
CA GLY A 322 2.88 -10.61 17.71
C GLY A 322 1.82 -11.72 17.70
N CYS A 323 0.93 -11.74 16.72
CA CYS A 323 -0.16 -12.70 16.62
C CYS A 323 0.33 -14.15 16.51
N ASP A 324 1.52 -14.37 15.95
CA ASP A 324 2.14 -15.70 15.83
C ASP A 324 2.34 -16.39 17.19
N ALA A 325 2.58 -15.60 18.25
CA ALA A 325 2.78 -16.11 19.61
C ALA A 325 1.52 -16.80 20.17
N LEU A 326 0.33 -16.44 19.67
CA LEU A 326 -0.94 -17.03 20.11
C LEU A 326 -1.07 -18.50 19.69
N CYS A 327 -0.35 -18.90 18.63
CA CYS A 327 -0.37 -20.26 18.10
C CYS A 327 0.93 -21.04 18.36
N ALA A 328 1.76 -20.57 19.31
CA ALA A 328 3.06 -21.17 19.59
C ALA A 328 2.98 -22.63 20.06
N SER A 329 1.94 -23.00 20.80
CA SER A 329 1.73 -24.37 21.31
C SER A 329 1.12 -25.34 20.30
N TYR A 330 0.71 -24.86 19.12
CA TYR A 330 0.02 -25.68 18.12
C TYR A 330 1.02 -26.31 17.15
N THR A 331 0.77 -27.56 16.77
CA THR A 331 1.63 -28.35 15.86
C THR A 331 1.23 -28.25 14.39
N THR A 332 0.20 -27.45 14.06
CA THR A 332 -0.30 -27.25 12.70
C THR A 332 0.82 -26.84 11.75
N VAL A 333 0.94 -27.57 10.63
CA VAL A 333 1.89 -27.30 9.56
C VAL A 333 1.13 -26.74 8.36
N CYS A 334 1.46 -25.53 7.96
CA CYS A 334 0.89 -24.87 6.80
C CYS A 334 1.76 -25.12 5.57
N GLN A 335 1.11 -25.44 4.44
CA GLN A 335 1.78 -25.70 3.16
C GLN A 335 1.88 -24.43 2.32
N ASN A 336 2.67 -24.50 1.25
CA ASN A 336 2.77 -23.47 0.20
C ASN A 336 3.07 -22.04 0.71
N GLY A 337 3.72 -21.90 1.87
CA GLY A 337 4.05 -20.60 2.47
C GLY A 337 2.96 -20.01 3.38
N GLY A 338 1.88 -20.75 3.66
CA GLY A 338 0.90 -20.38 4.66
C GLY A 338 1.47 -20.30 6.08
N TYR A 339 0.73 -19.65 6.97
CA TYR A 339 1.07 -19.58 8.41
C TYR A 339 -0.19 -19.79 9.25
N LYS A 340 -0.01 -20.16 10.53
CA LYS A 340 -1.13 -20.49 11.42
C LYS A 340 -2.07 -19.30 11.54
N ASP A 341 -3.36 -19.55 11.37
CA ASP A 341 -4.38 -18.53 11.54
C ASP A 341 -4.48 -18.16 13.03
N PRO A 342 -4.21 -16.90 13.42
CA PRO A 342 -4.28 -16.49 14.81
C PRO A 342 -5.69 -16.60 15.38
N ASN A 343 -6.75 -16.62 14.56
CA ASN A 343 -8.14 -16.84 15.00
C ASN A 343 -8.48 -18.30 15.24
N ASN A 344 -7.80 -19.21 14.55
CA ASN A 344 -7.94 -20.65 14.74
C ASN A 344 -6.62 -21.35 14.43
N CYS A 345 -5.83 -21.60 15.46
CA CYS A 345 -4.49 -22.16 15.31
C CYS A 345 -4.43 -23.59 14.74
N ASN A 346 -5.58 -24.25 14.54
CA ASN A 346 -5.69 -25.54 13.84
C ASN A 346 -5.85 -25.39 12.31
N LYS A 347 -5.87 -24.16 11.79
CA LYS A 347 -5.95 -23.84 10.37
C LYS A 347 -4.89 -22.81 10.00
N CYS A 348 -4.79 -22.53 8.70
CA CYS A 348 -3.79 -21.63 8.14
C CYS A 348 -4.42 -20.45 7.41
N ASN A 349 -3.77 -19.30 7.52
CA ASN A 349 -3.89 -18.23 6.54
C ASN A 349 -3.07 -18.62 5.31
N CYS A 350 -3.74 -18.66 4.16
CA CYS A 350 -3.18 -19.16 2.92
C CYS A 350 -2.78 -18.04 1.96
N PRO A 351 -1.65 -18.19 1.24
CA PRO A 351 -1.33 -17.29 0.15
C PRO A 351 -2.42 -17.32 -0.92
N THR A 352 -2.57 -16.21 -1.63
CA THR A 352 -3.51 -16.08 -2.75
C THR A 352 -3.35 -17.25 -3.74
N SER A 353 -4.48 -17.80 -4.20
CA SER A 353 -4.65 -19.05 -4.98
C SER A 353 -4.64 -20.36 -4.20
N PHE A 354 -4.23 -20.38 -2.92
CA PHE A 354 -4.22 -21.58 -2.10
C PHE A 354 -5.36 -21.58 -1.07
N GLY A 355 -5.93 -22.76 -0.83
CA GLY A 355 -7.04 -22.98 0.09
C GLY A 355 -6.90 -24.28 0.87
N GLY A 356 -7.99 -24.72 1.50
CA GLY A 356 -7.96 -25.84 2.44
C GLY A 356 -7.62 -25.39 3.86
N SER A 357 -7.58 -26.34 4.80
CA SER A 357 -7.30 -25.99 6.20
C SER A 357 -5.81 -25.70 6.43
N PHE A 358 -4.95 -26.24 5.58
CA PHE A 358 -3.50 -26.18 5.67
C PHE A 358 -2.85 -25.58 4.41
N CYS A 359 -3.62 -24.89 3.56
CA CYS A 359 -3.18 -24.31 2.29
C CYS A 359 -2.74 -25.34 1.25
N GLU A 360 -3.29 -26.55 1.33
CA GLU A 360 -2.95 -27.73 0.53
C GLU A 360 -3.72 -27.83 -0.79
N THR A 361 -4.83 -27.10 -0.92
CA THR A 361 -5.71 -27.16 -2.11
C THR A 361 -5.68 -25.87 -2.92
N LEU A 362 -6.31 -25.90 -4.09
CA LEU A 362 -6.66 -24.70 -4.86
C LEU A 362 -7.74 -23.90 -4.08
N ALA A 363 -7.55 -22.59 -3.97
CA ALA A 363 -8.57 -21.71 -3.39
C ALA A 363 -9.86 -21.73 -4.25
N PRO A 364 -11.05 -21.66 -3.62
CA PRO A 364 -12.28 -21.43 -4.37
C PRO A 364 -12.25 -20.06 -5.04
N ALA A 365 -12.96 -19.91 -6.16
CA ALA A 365 -13.14 -18.61 -6.78
C ALA A 365 -13.87 -17.63 -5.85
N GLU A 366 -13.56 -16.35 -5.98
CA GLU A 366 -14.23 -15.26 -5.30
C GLU A 366 -15.30 -14.69 -6.23
N ASN A 367 -16.56 -14.70 -5.80
CA ASN A 367 -17.70 -14.15 -6.54
C ASN A 367 -17.83 -14.70 -7.97
N GLY A 368 -17.60 -16.00 -8.16
CA GLY A 368 -17.71 -16.68 -9.46
C GLY A 368 -17.61 -18.20 -9.35
N VAL A 369 -17.77 -18.88 -10.49
CA VAL A 369 -17.63 -20.35 -10.61
C VAL A 369 -16.64 -20.65 -11.72
N CYS A 370 -15.36 -20.74 -11.35
CA CYS A 370 -14.23 -20.82 -12.26
C CYS A 370 -13.00 -21.35 -11.52
N GLY A 371 -11.94 -21.65 -12.28
CA GLY A 371 -10.68 -22.16 -11.74
C GLY A 371 -10.55 -23.67 -11.81
N ALA A 372 -9.32 -24.15 -11.97
CA ALA A 372 -9.01 -25.58 -12.04
C ALA A 372 -7.53 -25.86 -11.78
N SER A 373 -7.22 -27.06 -11.30
CA SER A 373 -5.87 -27.60 -11.32
C SER A 373 -5.65 -28.34 -12.63
N LEU A 374 -4.73 -27.86 -13.46
CA LEU A 374 -4.43 -28.38 -14.80
C LEU A 374 -3.05 -29.04 -14.81
N THR A 375 -2.91 -30.09 -15.63
CA THR A 375 -1.64 -30.79 -15.83
C THR A 375 -1.07 -30.42 -17.19
N ALA A 376 0.12 -29.83 -17.17
CA ALA A 376 0.85 -29.42 -18.36
C ALA A 376 1.48 -30.62 -19.08
N THR A 377 1.53 -30.56 -20.41
CA THR A 377 2.28 -31.46 -21.28
C THR A 377 3.53 -30.76 -21.83
N THR A 378 4.38 -31.47 -22.59
CA THR A 378 5.50 -30.87 -23.32
C THR A 378 5.07 -30.13 -24.58
N THR A 379 3.81 -30.24 -24.98
CA THR A 379 3.22 -29.51 -26.11
C THR A 379 2.47 -28.29 -25.59
N TRP A 380 2.39 -27.23 -26.39
CA TRP A 380 1.62 -26.05 -26.01
C TRP A 380 0.14 -26.39 -25.84
N GLN A 381 -0.41 -26.04 -24.69
CA GLN A 381 -1.82 -26.09 -24.35
C GLN A 381 -2.34 -24.67 -24.15
N SER A 382 -3.64 -24.47 -24.32
CA SER A 382 -4.30 -23.18 -24.08
C SER A 382 -5.22 -23.27 -22.87
N LEU A 383 -5.20 -22.23 -22.06
CA LEU A 383 -6.20 -21.90 -21.06
C LEU A 383 -6.91 -20.64 -21.52
N SER A 384 -8.23 -20.71 -21.68
CA SER A 384 -9.06 -19.54 -21.94
C SER A 384 -10.14 -19.43 -20.86
N ALA A 385 -10.38 -18.21 -20.38
CA ALA A 385 -11.41 -17.95 -19.38
C ALA A 385 -12.00 -16.55 -19.59
N THR A 386 -13.29 -16.41 -19.31
CA THR A 386 -13.96 -15.11 -19.21
C THR A 386 -14.28 -14.86 -17.75
N VAL A 387 -13.78 -13.73 -17.22
CA VAL A 387 -13.90 -13.39 -15.79
C VAL A 387 -14.43 -11.96 -15.66
N GLY A 388 -15.25 -11.72 -14.64
CA GLY A 388 -15.91 -10.43 -14.39
C GLY A 388 -17.34 -10.38 -14.92
N THR A 389 -17.99 -9.24 -14.76
CA THR A 389 -19.40 -9.00 -15.07
C THR A 389 -19.58 -7.97 -16.20
N GLU A 390 -20.67 -8.05 -16.95
CA GLU A 390 -20.95 -7.11 -18.06
C GLU A 390 -20.99 -5.65 -17.59
N ILE A 391 -21.48 -5.42 -16.37
CA ILE A 391 -21.49 -4.11 -15.72
C ILE A 391 -20.41 -4.11 -14.63
N ALA A 392 -19.65 -3.02 -14.55
CA ALA A 392 -18.66 -2.80 -13.49
C ALA A 392 -19.30 -2.95 -12.10
N THR A 393 -18.70 -3.75 -11.23
CA THR A 393 -19.16 -3.83 -9.83
C THR A 393 -18.02 -3.57 -8.86
N ASN A 394 -18.38 -3.13 -7.66
CA ASN A 394 -17.44 -3.04 -6.53
C ASN A 394 -17.13 -4.42 -5.91
N ILE A 395 -17.66 -5.51 -6.50
CA ILE A 395 -17.49 -6.90 -6.04
C ILE A 395 -16.85 -7.71 -7.18
N PRO A 396 -15.52 -7.60 -7.38
CA PRO A 396 -14.84 -8.31 -8.45
C PRO A 396 -15.01 -9.83 -8.37
N THR A 397 -14.94 -10.47 -9.54
CA THR A 397 -14.70 -11.90 -9.64
C THR A 397 -13.20 -12.17 -9.71
N THR A 398 -12.71 -13.08 -8.86
CA THR A 398 -11.33 -13.59 -8.93
C THR A 398 -11.36 -15.11 -9.08
N CYS A 399 -10.64 -15.61 -10.08
CA CYS A 399 -10.55 -17.02 -10.43
C CYS A 399 -9.10 -17.52 -10.30
N TYR A 400 -8.93 -18.76 -9.86
CA TYR A 400 -7.63 -19.34 -9.57
C TYR A 400 -7.38 -20.62 -10.38
N TRP A 401 -6.21 -20.74 -11.02
CA TRP A 401 -5.75 -21.98 -11.63
C TRP A 401 -4.37 -22.35 -11.09
N HIS A 402 -4.14 -23.65 -10.91
CA HIS A 402 -2.82 -24.20 -10.70
C HIS A 402 -2.42 -24.98 -11.95
N LEU A 403 -1.41 -24.51 -12.65
CA LEU A 403 -0.79 -25.27 -13.72
C LEU A 403 0.33 -26.11 -13.10
N ASN A 404 0.28 -27.43 -13.25
CA ASN A 404 1.23 -28.36 -12.63
C ASN A 404 1.96 -29.17 -13.70
N SER A 405 3.23 -29.46 -13.45
CA SER A 405 4.05 -30.36 -14.25
C SER A 405 4.82 -31.34 -13.34
N PRO A 406 5.44 -32.40 -13.90
CA PRO A 406 6.24 -33.33 -13.10
C PRO A 406 7.33 -32.62 -12.28
N GLU A 407 7.67 -33.15 -11.12
CA GLU A 407 8.72 -32.61 -10.26
C GLU A 407 10.06 -32.49 -11.01
N GLY A 408 10.83 -31.43 -10.71
CA GLY A 408 12.11 -31.14 -11.38
C GLY A 408 12.00 -30.51 -12.77
N THR A 409 10.79 -30.27 -13.28
CA THR A 409 10.56 -29.54 -14.54
C THR A 409 10.29 -28.06 -14.29
N THR A 410 10.49 -27.25 -15.34
CA THR A 410 10.07 -25.84 -15.39
C THR A 410 8.92 -25.70 -16.38
N MET A 411 8.10 -24.67 -16.18
CA MET A 411 7.02 -24.35 -17.08
C MET A 411 7.32 -23.11 -17.91
N GLU A 412 6.79 -23.09 -19.13
CA GLU A 412 6.76 -21.92 -19.99
C GLU A 412 5.33 -21.41 -20.12
N VAL A 413 5.14 -20.10 -19.98
CA VAL A 413 3.81 -19.44 -20.03
C VAL A 413 3.86 -18.24 -20.98
N LYS A 414 2.92 -18.18 -21.92
CA LYS A 414 2.71 -17.04 -22.83
C LYS A 414 1.36 -16.42 -22.59
N LEU A 415 1.32 -15.09 -22.53
CA LEU A 415 0.07 -14.34 -22.48
C LEU A 415 -0.47 -14.09 -23.89
N VAL A 416 -1.77 -14.32 -24.06
CA VAL A 416 -2.52 -14.05 -25.29
C VAL A 416 -3.80 -13.32 -24.87
N ILE A 417 -3.68 -12.06 -24.49
CA ILE A 417 -4.80 -11.27 -23.93
C ILE A 417 -5.05 -10.08 -24.87
N ASN A 418 -6.31 -9.85 -25.23
CA ASN A 418 -6.69 -8.79 -26.16
C ASN A 418 -7.58 -7.69 -25.53
N ASP A 419 -8.35 -8.00 -24.48
CA ASP A 419 -9.38 -7.10 -23.94
C ASP A 419 -9.12 -6.73 -22.47
N VAL A 420 -8.10 -5.91 -22.21
CA VAL A 420 -7.75 -5.45 -20.86
C VAL A 420 -7.53 -3.94 -20.81
N ILE A 421 -7.92 -3.34 -19.68
CA ILE A 421 -7.69 -1.91 -19.39
C ILE A 421 -6.29 -1.77 -18.78
N CYS A 422 -5.42 -1.05 -19.48
CA CYS A 422 -4.06 -0.78 -19.06
C CYS A 422 -4.02 0.40 -18.08
N TYR A 423 -3.78 0.09 -16.81
CA TYR A 423 -3.60 1.08 -15.74
C TYR A 423 -2.69 0.51 -14.63
N PRO A 424 -1.90 1.34 -13.92
CA PRO A 424 -1.04 0.84 -12.83
C PRO A 424 -1.85 0.05 -11.78
N GLY A 425 -1.31 -1.09 -11.35
CA GLY A 425 -1.97 -1.98 -10.40
C GLY A 425 -3.06 -2.86 -11.02
N CYS A 426 -3.36 -2.64 -12.31
CA CYS A 426 -4.39 -3.33 -13.08
C CYS A 426 -5.77 -3.39 -12.41
N PRO A 427 -6.34 -2.27 -11.91
CA PRO A 427 -7.54 -2.28 -11.09
C PRO A 427 -8.79 -2.82 -11.79
N GLY A 428 -8.90 -2.67 -13.13
CA GLY A 428 -10.04 -3.19 -13.88
C GLY A 428 -9.99 -4.70 -14.09
N ASN A 429 -8.98 -5.16 -14.84
CA ASN A 429 -8.81 -6.55 -15.25
C ASN A 429 -7.34 -6.93 -15.15
N SER A 430 -7.01 -8.12 -14.67
CA SER A 430 -5.61 -8.56 -14.63
C SER A 430 -5.44 -10.06 -14.68
N VAL A 431 -4.35 -10.50 -15.30
CA VAL A 431 -3.75 -11.81 -15.07
C VAL A 431 -2.54 -11.64 -14.18
N GLU A 432 -2.51 -12.35 -13.05
CA GLU A 432 -1.35 -12.47 -12.18
C GLU A 432 -0.74 -13.87 -12.32
N ILE A 433 0.59 -13.93 -12.46
CA ILE A 433 1.34 -15.18 -12.64
C ILE A 433 2.40 -15.28 -11.54
N LYS A 434 2.44 -16.41 -10.83
CA LYS A 434 3.50 -16.72 -9.86
C LYS A 434 4.47 -17.74 -10.45
N LEU A 435 5.70 -17.31 -10.71
CA LEU A 435 6.71 -18.11 -11.42
C LEU A 435 7.79 -18.70 -10.50
N ASP A 436 7.93 -18.19 -9.29
CA ASP A 436 8.92 -18.64 -8.32
C ASP A 436 8.34 -19.62 -7.29
N ASN A 437 9.17 -20.10 -6.37
CA ASN A 437 8.77 -21.02 -5.31
C ASN A 437 8.25 -20.32 -4.04
N ASP A 438 8.18 -19.00 -4.04
CA ASP A 438 7.70 -18.20 -2.93
C ASP A 438 6.28 -17.69 -3.25
N TYR A 439 5.30 -18.57 -3.06
CA TYR A 439 3.91 -18.26 -3.34
C TYR A 439 3.31 -17.17 -2.43
N THR A 440 4.04 -16.70 -1.41
CA THR A 440 3.58 -15.66 -0.49
C THR A 440 3.54 -14.28 -1.14
N LYS A 441 4.43 -14.01 -2.10
CA LYS A 441 4.53 -12.72 -2.79
C LYS A 441 3.39 -12.51 -3.77
N THR A 442 3.00 -11.27 -4.01
CA THR A 442 2.15 -10.95 -5.16
C THR A 442 2.91 -11.30 -6.45
N GLY A 443 2.24 -11.96 -7.38
CA GLY A 443 2.81 -12.36 -8.66
C GLY A 443 2.92 -11.20 -9.66
N ILE A 444 3.41 -11.54 -10.85
CA ILE A 444 3.54 -10.63 -11.98
C ILE A 444 2.14 -10.33 -12.53
N ARG A 445 1.68 -9.07 -12.44
CA ARG A 445 0.39 -8.64 -13.01
C ARG A 445 0.51 -8.07 -14.40
N HIS A 446 -0.43 -8.46 -15.25
CA HIS A 446 -0.57 -8.01 -16.62
C HIS A 446 -1.98 -7.53 -16.94
N CYS A 447 -2.04 -6.31 -17.46
CA CYS A 447 -3.22 -5.67 -18.03
C CYS A 447 -2.88 -4.71 -19.18
N CYS A 448 -1.60 -4.61 -19.55
CA CYS A 448 -1.11 -3.75 -20.62
C CYS A 448 -0.50 -4.63 -21.71
N ALA A 449 -1.18 -4.77 -22.85
CA ALA A 449 -0.72 -5.65 -23.94
C ALA A 449 0.66 -5.29 -24.47
N ALA A 450 0.99 -3.98 -24.48
CA ALA A 450 2.32 -3.49 -24.88
C ALA A 450 3.46 -3.96 -23.96
N ASP A 451 3.14 -4.44 -22.75
CA ASP A 451 4.12 -4.91 -21.77
C ASP A 451 4.35 -6.43 -21.83
N TYR A 452 3.67 -7.15 -22.73
CA TYR A 452 3.81 -8.60 -22.80
C TYR A 452 5.18 -8.94 -23.39
N PRO A 453 5.93 -9.85 -22.75
CA PRO A 453 7.23 -10.25 -23.26
C PRO A 453 7.04 -10.98 -24.59
N SER A 454 7.98 -10.77 -25.52
CA SER A 454 8.03 -11.52 -26.79
C SER A 454 8.39 -12.99 -26.59
N THR A 455 9.06 -13.31 -25.48
CA THR A 455 9.43 -14.67 -25.08
C THR A 455 8.52 -15.18 -23.96
N PRO A 456 8.29 -16.50 -23.86
CA PRO A 456 7.57 -17.07 -22.73
C PRO A 456 8.22 -16.71 -21.39
N TYR A 457 7.39 -16.53 -20.38
CA TYR A 457 7.84 -16.63 -19.01
C TYR A 457 8.29 -18.05 -18.70
N VAL A 458 9.36 -18.19 -17.92
CA VAL A 458 9.87 -19.48 -17.45
C VAL A 458 9.79 -19.52 -15.93
N SER A 459 9.11 -20.51 -15.37
CA SER A 459 9.04 -20.72 -13.92
C SER A 459 10.31 -21.37 -13.38
N THR A 460 10.58 -21.19 -12.09
CA THR A 460 11.62 -21.95 -11.36
C THR A 460 11.05 -23.19 -10.69
N THR A 461 9.76 -23.47 -10.87
CA THR A 461 9.02 -24.55 -10.21
C THR A 461 8.17 -25.32 -11.22
N ASN A 462 7.70 -26.48 -10.79
CA ASN A 462 6.74 -27.30 -11.53
C ASN A 462 5.27 -26.96 -11.23
N LYS A 463 5.00 -25.83 -10.56
CA LYS A 463 3.64 -25.36 -10.24
C LYS A 463 3.57 -23.86 -10.43
N VAL A 464 2.73 -23.42 -11.34
CA VAL A 464 2.50 -22.00 -11.65
C VAL A 464 1.05 -21.65 -11.33
N PRO A 465 0.81 -20.95 -10.21
CA PRO A 465 -0.44 -20.28 -9.96
C PRO A 465 -0.74 -19.18 -10.99
N ILE A 466 -1.96 -19.21 -11.51
CA ILE A 466 -2.54 -18.17 -12.35
C ILE A 466 -3.76 -17.61 -11.62
N ILE A 467 -3.80 -16.31 -11.42
CA ILE A 467 -4.92 -15.61 -10.82
C ILE A 467 -5.48 -14.64 -11.85
N ILE A 468 -6.75 -14.81 -12.21
CA ILE A 468 -7.43 -13.90 -13.14
C ILE A 468 -8.48 -13.14 -12.35
N HIS A 469 -8.43 -11.83 -12.48
CA HIS A 469 -9.32 -10.91 -11.80
C HIS A 469 -10.03 -10.05 -12.83
N GLY A 470 -11.33 -9.82 -12.63
CA GLY A 470 -12.09 -8.89 -13.44
C GLY A 470 -13.19 -8.17 -12.67
N ASN A 471 -13.14 -6.83 -12.69
CA ASN A 471 -14.25 -5.94 -12.36
C ASN A 471 -15.25 -5.83 -13.53
N TYR A 472 -14.74 -6.02 -14.75
CA TYR A 472 -15.52 -6.02 -15.98
C TYR A 472 -15.30 -7.37 -16.66
N GLN A 473 -16.27 -7.80 -17.45
CA GLN A 473 -16.13 -9.01 -18.21
C GLN A 473 -14.96 -8.87 -19.20
N ALA A 474 -13.94 -9.69 -19.04
CA ALA A 474 -12.79 -9.76 -19.93
C ALA A 474 -12.45 -11.21 -20.26
N ALA A 475 -12.13 -11.43 -21.53
CA ALA A 475 -11.63 -12.70 -22.02
C ALA A 475 -10.10 -12.74 -21.93
N PHE A 476 -9.60 -13.79 -21.31
CA PHE A 476 -8.18 -14.02 -21.14
C PHE A 476 -7.80 -15.33 -21.79
N ALA A 477 -6.68 -15.35 -22.51
CA ALA A 477 -6.06 -16.58 -22.96
C ALA A 477 -4.57 -16.62 -22.58
N ILE A 478 -4.12 -17.81 -22.20
CA ILE A 478 -2.75 -18.12 -21.82
C ILE A 478 -2.37 -19.42 -22.52
N GLN A 479 -1.17 -19.47 -23.07
CA GLN A 479 -0.59 -20.74 -23.52
C GLN A 479 0.46 -21.21 -22.52
N TYR A 480 0.50 -22.50 -22.25
CA TYR A 480 1.45 -23.09 -21.31
C TYR A 480 1.94 -24.45 -21.78
N ARG A 481 3.14 -24.82 -21.34
CA ARG A 481 3.71 -26.18 -21.44
C ARG A 481 4.80 -26.34 -20.39
N TYR A 482 5.31 -27.55 -20.20
CA TYR A 482 6.54 -27.76 -19.43
C TYR A 482 7.71 -28.15 -20.33
N SER A 483 8.92 -27.80 -19.89
CA SER A 483 10.18 -28.21 -20.52
C SER A 483 10.90 -29.22 -19.64
N LYS A 484 11.51 -30.24 -20.29
CA LYS A 484 12.34 -31.25 -19.61
C LYS A 484 13.77 -30.77 -19.34
N ASN A 485 14.18 -29.63 -19.90
CA ASN A 485 15.53 -29.09 -19.68
C ASN A 485 15.60 -28.47 -18.28
N SER A 486 15.99 -29.30 -17.32
CA SER A 486 16.09 -29.00 -15.89
C SER A 486 17.01 -27.81 -15.57
N MET A 487 16.81 -27.27 -14.36
CA MET A 487 17.62 -26.25 -13.69
C MET A 487 19.14 -26.54 -13.58
N PHE A 488 19.63 -27.67 -14.11
CA PHE A 488 21.06 -28.01 -14.12
C PHE A 488 21.87 -27.40 -15.28
N SER A 489 21.24 -26.86 -16.32
CA SER A 489 21.98 -26.34 -17.49
C SER A 489 22.52 -24.90 -17.33
N LEU A 490 21.99 -24.11 -16.39
CA LEU A 490 22.33 -22.67 -16.27
C LEU A 490 23.47 -22.35 -15.30
N LYS A 491 24.02 -23.34 -14.57
CA LYS A 491 25.17 -23.14 -13.68
C LYS A 491 26.54 -23.38 -14.33
N ASN A 492 26.59 -23.81 -15.59
CA ASN A 492 27.84 -24.19 -16.27
C ASN A 492 28.28 -23.22 -17.40
N ASN A 493 27.71 -22.01 -17.47
CA ASN A 493 28.12 -21.00 -18.48
C ASN A 493 28.27 -19.59 -17.86
N ILE A 494 29.01 -19.46 -16.76
CA ILE A 494 29.66 -18.21 -16.35
C ILE A 494 31.08 -18.55 -15.89
#